data_AF-A0A831XHC5-F1
#
_entry.id   AF-A0A831XHC5-F1
#
_cell.length_a   1.000
_cell.length_b   1.000
_cell.length_c   1.000
_cell.angle_alpha   90.00
_cell.angle_beta   90.00
_cell.angle_gamma   90.00
#
_symmetry.space_group_name_H-M   'P 1'
#
loop_
_entity.id
_entity.type
_entity.pdbx_description
1 polymer ?
#
loop_
_entity_poly.entity_id
_entity_poly.type
_entity_poly.pdbx_seq_one_letter_code
_entity_poly.pdbx_strand_id
1 'polypeptide(L)'
;GLGKVYVGARAEGFYGLGYTEGSAEARPTFDQNGNVQGAEYRYRYFLSYAPFMEGTLGQGAAGQGYGLRADLGVAVDGGEWALGLGARNLLGFARWEGLEVAYDGTAETRTRTTKRSDLSAPEFLLNGAYRLPLEVGSLLLAADARFGSTAPAFHLGLEYSLGPWALRAGVGLEGGLGFGLGAGLNLEALALDLALTTHEAPLVGGTVYGVALGVNF
;
A
#
# COMPACT_ATOMS: atom_id res chain seq x y z
N GLY A 1 6.56 -26.66 -24.64
CA GLY A 1 7.35 -26.87 -23.41
C GLY A 1 6.59 -26.31 -22.23
N LEU A 2 6.81 -26.81 -21.01
CA LEU A 2 6.05 -26.45 -19.79
C LEU A 2 6.29 -25.01 -19.27
N GLY A 3 6.77 -24.10 -20.11
CA GLY A 3 7.15 -22.72 -19.76
C GLY A 3 8.53 -22.60 -19.08
N LYS A 4 8.96 -21.36 -18.86
CA LYS A 4 10.13 -20.98 -18.05
C LYS A 4 9.67 -20.64 -16.65
N VAL A 5 10.35 -21.15 -15.63
CA VAL A 5 10.05 -20.85 -14.22
C VAL A 5 11.07 -19.85 -13.69
N TYR A 6 10.57 -18.79 -13.05
CA TYR A 6 11.36 -17.78 -12.37
C TYR A 6 11.04 -17.83 -10.88
N VAL A 7 12.08 -17.75 -10.05
CA VAL A 7 11.93 -17.65 -8.59
C VAL A 7 12.68 -16.40 -8.15
N GLY A 8 12.02 -15.57 -7.36
CA GLY A 8 12.56 -14.32 -6.83
C GLY A 8 12.42 -14.28 -5.31
N ALA A 9 13.43 -13.71 -4.66
CA ALA A 9 13.41 -13.40 -3.25
C ALA A 9 13.94 -11.98 -3.05
N ARG A 10 13.31 -11.22 -2.16
CA ARG A 10 13.80 -9.92 -1.72
C ARG A 10 13.93 -9.98 -0.20
N ALA A 11 15.07 -9.55 0.31
CA ALA A 11 15.25 -9.28 1.72
C ALA A 11 15.83 -7.87 1.88
N GLU A 12 15.29 -7.12 2.82
CA GLU A 12 15.71 -5.75 3.10
C GLU A 12 15.89 -5.58 4.59
N GLY A 13 17.05 -5.04 4.98
CA GLY A 13 17.27 -4.51 6.32
C GLY A 13 17.28 -2.99 6.27
N PHE A 14 16.65 -2.35 7.24
CA PHE A 14 16.63 -0.90 7.35
C PHE A 14 16.97 -0.44 8.75
N TYR A 15 17.42 0.81 8.81
CA TYR A 15 17.65 1.56 10.02
C TYR A 15 16.96 2.92 9.90
N GLY A 16 16.19 3.30 10.92
CA GLY A 16 15.30 4.45 10.89
C GLY A 16 15.69 5.50 11.93
N LEU A 17 15.65 6.76 11.50
CA LEU A 17 16.01 7.93 12.32
C LEU A 17 14.81 8.63 12.95
N GLY A 18 13.59 8.27 12.55
CA GLY A 18 12.38 8.88 13.08
C GLY A 18 11.15 8.02 12.81
N TYR A 19 10.26 7.96 13.79
CA TYR A 19 8.97 7.30 13.68
C TYR A 19 8.00 7.91 14.70
N THR A 20 6.77 8.19 14.26
CA THR A 20 5.72 8.71 15.11
C THR A 20 4.42 7.96 14.83
N GLU A 21 3.67 7.67 15.88
CA GLU A 21 2.34 7.06 15.79
C GLU A 21 1.47 7.67 16.88
N GLY A 22 0.22 8.02 16.59
CA GLY A 22 -0.65 8.62 17.58
C GLY A 22 -2.11 8.26 17.39
N SER A 23 -2.84 8.28 18.50
CA SER A 23 -4.29 8.16 18.57
C SER A 23 -4.84 9.25 19.48
N ALA A 24 -5.90 9.92 19.06
CA ALA A 24 -6.63 10.90 19.87
C ALA A 24 -8.12 10.57 19.86
N GLU A 25 -8.75 10.70 21.01
CA GLU A 25 -10.18 10.52 21.23
C GLU A 25 -10.75 11.79 21.86
N ALA A 26 -11.89 12.24 21.36
CA ALA A 26 -12.65 13.34 21.95
C ALA A 26 -14.07 12.85 22.19
N ARG A 27 -14.51 12.85 23.46
CA ARG A 27 -15.83 12.38 23.87
C ARG A 27 -16.62 13.53 24.49
N PRO A 28 -17.78 13.92 23.94
CA PRO A 28 -18.60 14.95 24.55
C PRO A 28 -19.10 14.48 25.92
N THR A 29 -19.07 15.38 26.90
CA THR A 29 -19.66 15.19 28.22
C THR A 29 -21.01 15.89 28.27
N PHE A 30 -21.99 15.29 28.94
CA PHE A 30 -23.37 15.78 29.00
C PHE A 30 -23.76 16.07 30.45
N ASP A 31 -24.55 17.13 30.65
CA ASP A 31 -25.16 17.43 31.95
C ASP A 31 -26.33 16.47 32.26
N GLN A 32 -26.93 16.60 33.45
CA GLN A 32 -28.06 15.77 33.88
C GLN A 32 -29.33 15.93 33.01
N ASN A 33 -29.39 16.97 32.17
CA ASN A 33 -30.49 17.24 31.25
C ASN A 33 -30.18 16.77 29.81
N GLY A 34 -29.02 16.15 29.58
CA GLY A 34 -28.58 15.69 28.27
C GLY A 34 -28.03 16.79 27.35
N ASN A 35 -27.76 17.99 27.87
CA ASN A 35 -27.10 19.04 27.11
C ASN A 35 -25.57 18.83 27.14
N VAL A 36 -24.90 19.14 26.03
CA VAL A 36 -23.43 19.09 25.96
C VAL A 36 -22.85 20.11 26.95
N GLN A 37 -22.04 19.63 27.88
CA GLN A 37 -21.40 20.43 28.92
C GLN A 37 -19.90 20.64 28.65
N GLY A 38 -19.28 19.77 27.85
CA GLY A 38 -17.87 19.85 27.51
C GLY A 38 -17.42 18.68 26.65
N ALA A 39 -16.11 18.46 26.60
CA ALA A 39 -15.50 17.31 25.95
C ALA A 39 -14.33 16.79 26.79
N GLU A 40 -14.30 15.48 26.98
CA GLU A 40 -13.15 14.76 27.50
C GLU A 40 -12.21 14.41 26.34
N TYR A 41 -10.93 14.69 26.51
CA TYR A 41 -9.92 14.40 25.51
C TYR A 41 -8.94 13.38 26.08
N ARG A 42 -8.62 12.38 25.26
CA ARG A 42 -7.56 11.42 25.54
C ARG A 42 -6.66 11.35 24.33
N TYR A 43 -5.36 11.31 24.55
CA TYR A 43 -4.43 11.09 23.46
C TYR A 43 -3.29 10.20 23.91
N ARG A 44 -2.73 9.47 22.95
CA ARG A 44 -1.54 8.67 23.14
C ARG A 44 -0.72 8.77 21.87
N TYR A 45 0.55 9.10 21.99
CA TYR A 45 1.46 9.06 20.86
C TYR A 45 2.81 8.45 21.26
N PHE A 46 3.41 7.75 20.31
CA PHE A 46 4.76 7.26 20.37
C PHE A 46 5.63 8.13 19.47
N LEU A 47 6.78 8.54 19.97
CA LEU A 47 7.76 9.32 19.25
C LEU A 47 9.14 8.67 19.39
N SER A 48 9.76 8.36 18.26
CA SER A 48 11.16 7.97 18.13
C SER A 48 11.85 8.98 17.21
N TYR A 49 12.98 9.50 17.65
CA TYR A 49 13.79 10.44 16.88
C TYR A 49 15.26 10.25 17.21
N ALA A 50 16.10 10.50 16.22
CA ALA A 50 17.53 10.28 16.33
C ALA A 50 18.16 11.03 17.52
N PRO A 51 19.13 10.42 18.24
CA PRO A 51 19.75 11.01 19.43
C PRO A 51 20.28 12.44 19.28
N PHE A 52 20.79 12.80 18.09
CA PHE A 52 21.29 14.14 17.83
C PHE A 52 20.19 15.22 17.85
N MET A 53 18.91 14.85 17.76
CA MET A 53 17.77 15.77 17.83
C MET A 53 17.25 16.01 19.26
N GLU A 54 17.76 15.28 20.27
CA GLU A 54 17.33 15.45 21.68
C GLU A 54 17.53 16.87 22.19
N GLY A 55 18.65 17.51 21.84
CA GLY A 55 18.91 18.90 22.23
C GLY A 55 17.90 19.90 21.65
N THR A 56 17.21 19.55 20.57
CA THR A 56 16.19 20.40 19.92
C THR A 56 14.78 20.03 20.35
N LEU A 57 14.47 18.74 20.50
CA LEU A 57 13.11 18.26 20.80
C LEU A 57 12.85 18.17 22.31
N GLY A 58 13.87 17.91 23.12
CA GLY A 58 13.81 17.96 24.59
C GLY A 58 12.75 17.08 25.23
N GLN A 59 12.35 15.98 24.57
CA GLN A 59 11.28 15.11 25.06
C GLN A 59 11.76 14.08 26.09
N GLY A 60 13.07 13.99 26.33
CA GLY A 60 13.67 13.18 27.40
C GLY A 60 13.89 11.70 27.04
N ALA A 61 13.73 11.32 25.78
CA ALA A 61 14.06 9.98 25.29
C ALA A 61 14.09 9.90 23.76
N ALA A 62 15.25 10.20 23.18
CA ALA A 62 15.58 9.82 21.82
C ALA A 62 15.64 8.30 21.64
N GLY A 63 15.48 7.87 20.39
CA GLY A 63 15.54 6.48 20.01
C GLY A 63 15.67 6.28 18.51
N GLN A 64 15.74 5.03 18.10
CA GLN A 64 16.04 4.65 16.73
C GLN A 64 15.32 3.35 16.40
N GLY A 65 15.13 3.14 15.10
CA GLY A 65 14.46 1.96 14.57
C GLY A 65 15.39 1.08 13.79
N TYR A 66 15.13 -0.22 13.80
CA TYR A 66 15.67 -1.12 12.79
C TYR A 66 14.65 -2.19 12.46
N GLY A 67 14.79 -2.79 11.29
CA GLY A 67 13.88 -3.84 10.87
C GLY A 67 14.40 -4.66 9.71
N LEU A 68 13.68 -5.75 9.46
CA LEU A 68 13.91 -6.71 8.39
C LEU A 68 12.58 -6.99 7.70
N ARG A 69 12.61 -6.98 6.37
CA ARG A 69 11.50 -7.37 5.52
C ARG A 69 11.94 -8.43 4.53
N ALA A 70 11.08 -9.40 4.27
CA ALA A 70 11.33 -10.40 3.24
C ALA A 70 10.07 -10.72 2.44
N ASP A 71 10.27 -10.84 1.12
CA ASP A 71 9.26 -11.19 0.14
C ASP A 71 9.78 -12.36 -0.72
N LEU A 72 8.87 -13.23 -1.17
CA LEU A 72 9.16 -14.33 -2.08
C LEU A 72 8.17 -14.34 -3.24
N GLY A 73 8.59 -14.84 -4.40
CA GLY A 73 7.70 -15.03 -5.54
C GLY A 73 8.19 -16.08 -6.52
N VAL A 74 7.24 -16.67 -7.22
CA VAL A 74 7.44 -17.58 -8.34
C VAL A 74 6.60 -17.13 -9.50
N ALA A 75 7.13 -17.21 -10.72
CA ALA A 75 6.39 -16.98 -11.94
C ALA A 75 6.68 -18.08 -12.95
N VAL A 76 5.69 -18.43 -13.75
CA VAL A 76 5.81 -19.35 -14.87
C VAL A 76 5.38 -18.63 -16.13
N ASP A 77 6.25 -18.63 -17.14
CA ASP A 77 6.06 -18.00 -18.43
C ASP A 77 5.98 -19.07 -19.53
N GLY A 78 4.78 -19.27 -20.06
CA GLY A 78 4.49 -20.17 -21.17
C GLY A 78 4.65 -19.52 -22.56
N GLY A 79 5.16 -18.29 -22.65
CA GLY A 79 5.24 -17.50 -23.88
C GLY A 79 3.96 -16.72 -24.16
N GLU A 80 2.84 -17.42 -24.36
CA GLU A 80 1.53 -16.79 -24.56
C GLU A 80 0.78 -16.55 -23.24
N TRP A 81 1.18 -17.22 -22.17
CA TRP A 81 0.57 -17.06 -20.86
C TRP A 81 1.62 -16.90 -19.79
N ALA A 82 1.27 -16.19 -18.71
CA ALA A 82 2.11 -16.07 -17.54
C ALA A 82 1.26 -16.21 -16.28
N LEU A 83 1.78 -16.91 -15.28
CA LEU A 83 1.17 -17.03 -13.95
C LEU A 83 2.21 -16.66 -12.91
N GLY A 84 1.84 -15.86 -11.92
CA GLY A 84 2.70 -15.43 -10.84
C GLY A 84 2.04 -15.64 -9.49
N LEU A 85 2.79 -16.16 -8.52
CA LEU A 85 2.41 -16.22 -7.13
C LEU A 85 3.48 -15.53 -6.30
N GLY A 86 3.10 -14.57 -5.48
CA GLY A 86 3.97 -13.82 -4.59
C GLY A 86 3.46 -13.82 -3.17
N ALA A 87 4.38 -13.68 -2.22
CA ALA A 87 4.08 -13.40 -0.82
C ALA A 87 5.01 -12.28 -0.35
N ARG A 88 4.41 -11.15 0.05
CA ARG A 88 5.08 -9.99 0.62
C ARG A 88 4.97 -10.00 2.12
N ASN A 89 5.91 -9.33 2.80
CA ASN A 89 5.94 -9.22 4.26
C ASN A 89 5.89 -10.60 4.97
N LEU A 90 6.49 -11.62 4.35
CA LEU A 90 6.68 -12.95 4.97
C LEU A 90 7.49 -12.83 6.26
N LEU A 91 8.47 -11.92 6.24
CA LEU A 91 9.09 -11.36 7.42
C LEU A 91 8.79 -9.85 7.42
N GLY A 92 8.34 -9.33 8.55
CA GLY A 92 7.93 -7.92 8.71
C GLY A 92 8.35 -7.34 10.05
N PHE A 93 9.53 -7.71 10.54
CA PHE A 93 10.02 -7.28 11.85
C PHE A 93 10.53 -5.84 11.81
N ALA A 94 10.07 -5.04 12.76
CA ALA A 94 10.59 -3.72 13.06
C ALA A 94 10.57 -3.53 14.56
N ARG A 95 11.64 -2.93 15.09
CA ARG A 95 11.74 -2.50 16.48
C ARG A 95 12.07 -1.03 16.51
N TRP A 96 11.34 -0.28 17.32
CA TRP A 96 11.55 1.14 17.55
C TRP A 96 11.66 1.39 19.04
N GLU A 97 12.71 2.09 19.45
CA GLU A 97 12.84 2.62 20.80
C GLU A 97 12.46 4.09 20.80
N GLY A 98 11.80 4.55 21.85
CA GLY A 98 11.36 5.93 21.93
C GLY A 98 10.56 6.23 23.19
N LEU A 99 9.78 7.30 23.10
CA LEU A 99 8.93 7.78 24.17
C LEU A 99 7.46 7.56 23.81
N GLU A 100 6.70 6.98 24.73
CA GLU A 100 5.25 7.03 24.68
C GLU A 100 4.75 8.11 25.64
N VAL A 101 3.91 8.99 25.11
CA VAL A 101 3.22 10.04 25.86
C VAL A 101 1.73 9.74 25.82
N ALA A 102 1.10 9.68 26.99
CA ALA A 102 -0.33 9.41 27.11
C ALA A 102 -0.99 10.38 28.08
N TYR A 103 -2.12 10.96 27.65
CA TYR A 103 -3.00 11.78 28.47
C TYR A 103 -4.35 11.07 28.61
N ASP A 104 -4.75 10.83 29.85
CA ASP A 104 -5.96 10.06 30.18
C ASP A 104 -7.18 10.93 30.52
N GLY A 105 -7.07 12.25 30.37
CA GLY A 105 -8.09 13.22 30.78
C GLY A 105 -7.75 13.94 32.08
N THR A 106 -6.75 13.47 32.84
CA THR A 106 -6.35 14.06 34.12
C THR A 106 -4.86 14.36 34.20
N ALA A 107 -4.01 13.44 33.74
CA ALA A 107 -2.56 13.57 33.82
C ALA A 107 -1.91 13.11 32.52
N GLU A 108 -0.77 13.73 32.22
CA GLU A 108 0.11 13.28 31.15
C GLU A 108 1.20 12.38 31.74
N THR A 109 1.39 11.22 31.14
CA THR A 109 2.46 10.28 31.48
C THR A 109 3.43 10.18 30.32
N ARG A 110 4.73 10.06 30.64
CA ARG A 110 5.81 9.93 29.67
C ARG A 110 6.66 8.72 30.04
N THR A 111 6.68 7.73 29.16
CA THR A 111 7.33 6.44 29.43
C THR A 111 8.23 6.06 28.28
N ARG A 112 9.52 5.81 28.56
CA ARG A 112 10.41 5.21 27.57
C ARG A 112 9.93 3.78 27.29
N THR A 113 9.71 3.47 26.02
CA THR A 113 9.20 2.15 25.63
C THR A 113 9.84 1.68 24.33
N THR A 114 9.55 0.42 23.99
CA THR A 114 9.93 -0.20 22.72
C THR A 114 8.67 -0.66 22.02
N LYS A 115 8.42 -0.14 20.80
CA LYS A 115 7.43 -0.70 19.90
C LYS A 115 8.06 -1.76 19.02
N ARG A 116 7.33 -2.85 18.80
CA ARG A 116 7.70 -3.93 17.89
C ARG A 116 6.53 -4.19 16.97
N SER A 117 6.80 -4.35 15.68
CA SER A 117 5.80 -4.90 14.77
C SER A 117 5.69 -6.41 14.96
N ASP A 118 4.59 -6.96 14.45
CA ASP A 118 4.46 -8.40 14.31
C ASP A 118 5.57 -8.97 13.43
N LEU A 119 5.98 -10.21 13.70
CA LEU A 119 7.05 -10.87 12.96
C LEU A 119 6.68 -11.09 11.48
N SER A 120 5.39 -11.22 11.18
CA SER A 120 4.88 -11.46 9.83
C SER A 120 3.45 -10.93 9.69
N ALA A 121 3.18 -10.22 8.61
CA ALA A 121 1.83 -9.84 8.20
C ALA A 121 1.74 -10.10 6.69
N PRO A 122 1.67 -11.39 6.28
CA PRO A 122 1.86 -11.75 4.89
C PRO A 122 0.70 -11.26 4.02
N GLU A 123 1.07 -10.75 2.86
CA GLU A 123 0.16 -10.42 1.77
C GLU A 123 0.50 -11.31 0.57
N PHE A 124 -0.47 -12.05 0.09
CA PHE A 124 -0.32 -12.95 -1.04
C PHE A 124 -0.86 -12.30 -2.30
N LEU A 125 -0.12 -12.47 -3.39
CA LEU A 125 -0.45 -11.94 -4.70
C LEU A 125 -0.53 -13.09 -5.69
N LEU A 126 -1.62 -13.16 -6.44
CA LEU A 126 -1.79 -14.08 -7.56
C LEU A 126 -2.02 -13.25 -8.81
N ASN A 127 -1.20 -13.44 -9.84
CA ASN A 127 -1.31 -12.73 -11.10
C ASN A 127 -1.41 -13.74 -12.24
N GLY A 128 -2.20 -13.45 -13.25
CA GLY A 128 -2.29 -14.24 -14.46
C GLY A 128 -2.46 -13.36 -15.68
N ALA A 129 -1.82 -13.75 -16.78
CA ALA A 129 -1.97 -13.08 -18.05
C ALA A 129 -2.01 -14.09 -19.19
N TYR A 130 -2.78 -13.78 -20.22
CA TYR A 130 -2.92 -14.59 -21.44
C TYR A 130 -2.97 -13.67 -22.66
N ARG A 131 -2.05 -13.88 -23.59
CA ARG A 131 -1.94 -13.17 -24.85
C ARG A 131 -2.53 -14.03 -25.97
N LEU A 132 -3.60 -13.53 -26.56
CA LEU A 132 -4.23 -14.08 -27.73
C LEU A 132 -3.74 -13.32 -28.98
N PRO A 133 -2.98 -13.95 -29.89
CA PRO A 133 -2.68 -13.37 -31.19
C PRO A 133 -3.97 -13.27 -32.01
N LEU A 134 -4.17 -12.15 -32.70
CA LEU A 134 -5.32 -11.90 -33.57
C LEU A 134 -4.83 -11.72 -35.01
N GLU A 135 -5.76 -11.78 -35.98
CA GLU A 135 -5.43 -11.47 -37.39
C GLU A 135 -4.82 -10.07 -37.53
N VAL A 136 -5.31 -9.13 -36.71
CA VAL A 136 -4.79 -7.78 -36.59
C VAL A 136 -4.48 -7.52 -35.12
N GLY A 137 -3.20 -7.41 -34.78
CA GLY A 137 -2.75 -7.08 -33.42
C GLY A 137 -2.76 -8.25 -32.45
N SER A 138 -2.85 -7.95 -31.15
CA SER A 138 -2.94 -8.96 -30.09
C SER A 138 -3.82 -8.48 -28.94
N LEU A 139 -4.55 -9.40 -28.32
CA LEU A 139 -5.32 -9.15 -27.11
C LEU A 139 -4.62 -9.79 -25.91
N LEU A 140 -4.24 -9.00 -24.91
CA LEU A 140 -3.76 -9.46 -23.63
C LEU A 140 -4.88 -9.37 -22.61
N LEU A 141 -5.25 -10.49 -22.00
CA LEU A 141 -6.10 -10.52 -20.81
C LEU A 141 -5.21 -10.70 -19.59
N ALA A 142 -5.45 -9.92 -18.53
CA ALA A 142 -4.71 -10.02 -17.29
C ALA A 142 -5.65 -9.95 -16.09
N ALA A 143 -5.36 -10.71 -15.05
CA ALA A 143 -6.08 -10.66 -13.79
C ALA A 143 -5.11 -10.74 -12.63
N ASP A 144 -5.42 -10.07 -11.53
CA ASP A 144 -4.71 -10.22 -10.28
C ASP A 144 -5.65 -10.28 -9.09
N ALA A 145 -5.15 -10.91 -8.03
CA ALA A 145 -5.81 -11.02 -6.75
C ALA A 145 -4.79 -10.82 -5.62
N ARG A 146 -5.22 -10.12 -4.58
CA ARG A 146 -4.43 -9.83 -3.38
C ARG A 146 -5.25 -10.18 -2.14
N PHE A 147 -4.64 -10.86 -1.18
CA PHE A 147 -5.29 -11.30 0.06
C PHE A 147 -4.28 -11.47 1.20
N GLY A 148 -4.74 -11.51 2.45
CA GLY A 148 -3.89 -11.75 3.62
C GLY A 148 -4.11 -10.71 4.72
N SER A 149 -3.07 -9.97 5.09
CA SER A 149 -3.12 -8.94 6.13
C SER A 149 -3.90 -7.67 5.77
N THR A 150 -4.29 -7.51 4.51
CA THR A 150 -5.04 -6.38 3.96
C THR A 150 -6.41 -6.84 3.45
N ALA A 151 -7.33 -5.90 3.22
CA ALA A 151 -8.59 -6.20 2.57
C ALA A 151 -8.32 -6.82 1.18
N PRO A 152 -9.07 -7.86 0.78
CA PRO A 152 -8.83 -8.51 -0.49
C PRO A 152 -9.08 -7.54 -1.65
N ALA A 153 -8.24 -7.62 -2.67
CA ALA A 153 -8.37 -6.84 -3.90
C ALA A 153 -8.35 -7.76 -5.12
N PHE A 154 -9.15 -7.43 -6.13
CA PHE A 154 -9.23 -8.21 -7.37
C PHE A 154 -9.28 -7.26 -8.56
N HIS A 155 -8.52 -7.56 -9.61
CA HIS A 155 -8.53 -6.78 -10.83
C HIS A 155 -8.60 -7.70 -12.05
N LEU A 156 -9.32 -7.22 -13.06
CA LEU A 156 -9.37 -7.83 -14.39
C LEU A 156 -9.15 -6.72 -15.41
N GLY A 157 -8.20 -6.93 -16.30
CA GLY A 157 -7.82 -6.00 -17.35
C GLY A 157 -7.69 -6.68 -18.70
N LEU A 158 -7.85 -5.88 -19.75
CA LEU A 158 -7.58 -6.25 -21.11
C LEU A 158 -6.79 -5.15 -21.81
N GLU A 159 -5.84 -5.54 -22.65
CA GLU A 159 -5.10 -4.66 -23.54
C GLU A 159 -5.21 -5.17 -24.97
N TYR A 160 -5.66 -4.32 -25.90
CA TYR A 160 -5.62 -4.59 -27.33
C TYR A 160 -4.48 -3.79 -27.96
N SER A 161 -3.44 -4.48 -28.42
CA SER A 161 -2.26 -3.90 -29.06
C SER A 161 -2.45 -3.90 -30.58
N LEU A 162 -2.33 -2.73 -31.22
CA LEU A 162 -2.50 -2.49 -32.66
C LEU A 162 -1.33 -1.66 -33.21
N GLY A 163 -0.24 -2.33 -33.59
CA GLY A 163 0.98 -1.65 -34.04
C GLY A 163 1.57 -0.78 -32.92
N PRO A 164 1.73 0.53 -33.13
CA PRO A 164 2.23 1.43 -32.09
C PRO A 164 1.18 1.75 -31.01
N TRP A 165 -0.10 1.45 -31.24
CA TRP A 165 -1.17 1.78 -30.30
C TRP A 165 -1.47 0.61 -29.35
N ALA A 166 -1.85 0.94 -28.12
CA ALA A 166 -2.39 -0.02 -27.17
C ALA A 166 -3.63 0.59 -26.50
N LEU A 167 -4.76 -0.11 -26.52
CA LEU A 167 -5.99 0.31 -25.83
C LEU A 167 -6.23 -0.60 -24.64
N ARG A 168 -6.54 -0.02 -23.48
CA ARG A 168 -6.69 -0.73 -22.21
C ARG A 168 -8.03 -0.46 -21.58
N ALA A 169 -8.61 -1.49 -21.00
CA ALA A 169 -9.77 -1.36 -20.13
C ALA A 169 -9.62 -2.31 -18.94
N GLY A 170 -10.20 -1.96 -17.80
CA GLY A 170 -10.17 -2.82 -16.63
C GLY A 170 -11.23 -2.49 -15.60
N VAL A 171 -11.45 -3.44 -14.71
CA VAL A 171 -12.33 -3.35 -13.56
C VAL A 171 -11.59 -3.87 -12.33
N GLY A 172 -11.78 -3.20 -11.20
CA GLY A 172 -11.17 -3.53 -9.92
C GLY A 172 -12.20 -3.58 -8.79
N LEU A 173 -11.91 -4.39 -7.78
CA LEU A 173 -12.62 -4.40 -6.51
C LEU A 173 -11.58 -4.29 -5.39
N GLU A 174 -11.46 -3.11 -4.79
CA GLU A 174 -10.57 -2.84 -3.64
C GLU A 174 -11.23 -1.78 -2.75
N GLY A 175 -11.90 -2.20 -1.68
CA GLY A 175 -12.69 -1.29 -0.83
C GLY A 175 -13.89 -0.63 -1.53
N GLY A 176 -14.17 -1.02 -2.78
CA GLY A 176 -15.21 -0.49 -3.67
C GLY A 176 -14.94 -0.92 -5.12
N LEU A 177 -15.90 -0.73 -6.01
CA LEU A 177 -15.71 -1.01 -7.44
C LEU A 177 -15.00 0.16 -8.13
N GLY A 178 -14.03 -0.16 -8.98
CA GLY A 178 -13.29 0.80 -9.79
C GLY A 178 -13.24 0.38 -11.26
N PHE A 179 -13.17 1.36 -12.15
CA PHE A 179 -13.06 1.14 -13.60
C PHE A 179 -11.89 1.92 -14.16
N GLY A 180 -11.21 1.36 -15.16
CA GLY A 180 -10.08 1.98 -15.82
C GLY A 180 -10.21 1.92 -17.32
N LEU A 181 -9.84 3.01 -17.99
CA LEU A 181 -9.59 3.08 -19.42
C LEU A 181 -8.19 3.63 -19.63
N GLY A 182 -7.50 3.16 -20.67
CA GLY A 182 -6.18 3.67 -21.01
C GLY A 182 -5.88 3.57 -22.49
N ALA A 183 -4.95 4.40 -22.94
CA ALA A 183 -4.41 4.36 -24.28
C ALA A 183 -2.90 4.60 -24.22
N GLY A 184 -2.15 3.80 -24.94
CA GLY A 184 -0.71 3.92 -25.11
C GLY A 184 -0.35 4.14 -26.57
N LEU A 185 0.70 4.92 -26.81
CA LEU A 185 1.35 5.10 -28.09
C LEU A 185 2.85 4.86 -27.92
N ASN A 186 3.35 3.78 -28.51
CA ASN A 186 4.75 3.38 -28.51
C ASN A 186 5.38 3.70 -29.87
N LEU A 187 6.22 4.72 -29.90
CA LEU A 187 7.08 5.08 -31.03
C LEU A 187 8.53 4.69 -30.70
N GLU A 188 9.39 4.58 -31.71
CA GLU A 188 10.79 4.11 -31.53
C GLU A 188 11.60 4.91 -30.50
N ALA A 189 11.32 6.20 -30.33
CA ALA A 189 12.06 7.11 -29.45
C ALA A 189 11.19 7.74 -28.35
N LEU A 190 9.93 7.33 -28.24
CA LEU A 190 8.96 7.92 -27.32
C LEU A 190 7.80 6.97 -27.07
N ALA A 191 7.48 6.73 -25.81
CA ALA A 191 6.23 6.10 -25.41
C ALA A 191 5.38 7.08 -24.59
N LEU A 192 4.09 7.16 -24.91
CA LEU A 192 3.08 7.93 -24.21
C LEU A 192 2.01 6.98 -23.67
N ASP A 193 1.65 7.11 -22.40
CA ASP A 193 0.55 6.35 -21.80
C ASP A 193 -0.42 7.29 -21.09
N LEU A 194 -1.70 7.20 -21.42
CA LEU A 194 -2.79 7.92 -20.77
C LEU A 194 -3.67 6.90 -20.05
N ALA A 195 -4.02 7.18 -18.80
CA ALA A 195 -4.99 6.39 -18.05
C ALA A 195 -6.03 7.30 -17.38
N LEU A 196 -7.28 6.85 -17.43
CA LEU A 196 -8.42 7.42 -16.71
C LEU A 196 -8.98 6.31 -15.81
N THR A 197 -9.09 6.59 -14.52
CA THR A 197 -9.57 5.63 -13.53
C THR A 197 -10.68 6.22 -12.68
N THR A 198 -11.61 5.38 -12.25
CA THR A 198 -12.62 5.72 -11.25
C THR A 198 -12.47 4.85 -10.02
N HIS A 199 -12.69 5.43 -8.84
CA HIS A 199 -12.76 4.69 -7.58
C HIS A 199 -13.78 5.33 -6.63
N GLU A 200 -14.30 4.54 -5.70
CA GLU A 200 -15.23 5.02 -4.68
C GLU A 200 -14.47 5.69 -3.53
N ALA A 201 -14.91 6.90 -3.14
CA ALA A 201 -14.27 7.64 -2.06
C ALA A 201 -14.55 6.97 -0.70
N PRO A 202 -13.53 6.55 0.06
CA PRO A 202 -13.71 5.74 1.27
C PRO A 202 -14.53 6.41 2.39
N LEU A 203 -14.58 7.75 2.42
CA LEU A 203 -15.22 8.52 3.49
C LEU A 203 -16.55 9.15 3.10
N VAL A 204 -16.78 9.40 1.80
CA VAL A 204 -17.93 10.17 1.31
C VAL A 204 -18.80 9.41 0.31
N GLY A 205 -18.42 8.19 -0.10
CA GLY A 205 -19.21 7.31 -0.97
C GLY A 205 -19.44 7.83 -2.40
N GLY A 206 -18.71 8.86 -2.82
CA GLY A 206 -18.78 9.44 -4.17
C GLY A 206 -17.74 8.86 -5.12
N THR A 207 -18.04 8.84 -6.42
CA THR A 207 -17.07 8.46 -7.46
C THR A 207 -16.00 9.55 -7.64
N VAL A 208 -14.73 9.18 -7.52
CA VAL A 208 -13.57 10.03 -7.79
C VAL A 208 -12.92 9.62 -9.09
N TYR A 209 -12.50 10.61 -9.88
CA TYR A 209 -11.81 10.41 -11.16
C TYR A 209 -10.31 10.71 -11.00
N GLY A 210 -9.47 9.81 -11.49
CA GLY A 210 -8.03 9.98 -11.59
C GLY A 210 -7.59 10.01 -13.04
N VAL A 211 -6.68 10.92 -13.38
CA VAL A 211 -6.04 10.99 -14.69
C VAL A 211 -4.53 10.86 -14.47
N ALA A 212 -3.89 9.95 -15.23
CA ALA A 212 -2.45 9.78 -15.22
C ALA A 212 -1.91 9.85 -16.65
N LEU A 213 -0.78 10.55 -16.82
CA LEU A 213 -0.03 10.64 -18.06
C LEU A 213 1.41 10.21 -17.79
N GLY A 214 1.86 9.19 -18.50
CA GLY A 214 3.25 8.71 -18.52
C GLY A 214 3.92 9.07 -19.83
N VAL A 215 5.19 9.47 -19.75
CA VAL A 215 6.05 9.73 -20.92
C VAL A 215 7.38 9.02 -20.67
N ASN A 216 7.79 8.15 -21.57
CA ASN A 216 9.07 7.44 -21.52
C ASN A 216 9.86 7.71 -22.82
N PHE A 217 11.19 7.78 -22.71
CA PHE A 217 12.14 8.05 -23.80
C PHE A 217 13.12 6.90 -23.95
#